data_AF-A0A2P4P5A9-F1
#
_entry.id   AF-A0A2P4P5A9-F1
#
_cell.length_a   1.000
_cell.length_b   1.000
_cell.length_c   1.000
_cell.angle_alpha   90.00
_cell.angle_beta   90.00
_cell.angle_gamma   90.00
#
_symmetry.space_group_name_H-M   'P 1'
#
loop_
_entity.id
_entity.type
_entity.pdbx_description
1 polymer ?
#
loop_
_entity_poly.entity_id
_entity_poly.type
_entity_poly.pdbx_seq_one_letter_code
_entity_poly.pdbx_strand_id
1 'polypeptide(L)'
;MREIEIWEHVLKWGLAQNPTLIPEPNTWSDNDFKTMENTLQHCLPLIRFFSLSSADFFQKVRPYKKILKHQLYEELLGSYLDYNNEPSNNILLPRHRNIDGIINSNIVNLNIASLISRWIDKKDIESKYAYTRELYLPYKFKLLLRGSSDGFTPKKFHELCDNIPYTVTFIKIKGTEEIIGGYNPLIWKSHHNAEYGKTKDSFIFSFKSKNDFKDPILSHVNNTDYAVGYHNRSGPSFNDDICLVVKEKNDSKSYDFNKCMQSSYEKKIRDTEDEFLINNYEIFQITKKDST
;
A
#
# COMPACT_ATOMS: atom_id res chain seq x y z
N MET A 1 -18.14 -1.01 -8.17
CA MET A 1 -18.77 -2.09 -7.41
C MET A 1 -17.76 -2.65 -6.41
N ARG A 2 -18.14 -2.76 -5.14
CA ARG A 2 -17.35 -3.41 -4.10
C ARG A 2 -17.36 -4.92 -4.31
N GLU A 3 -16.35 -5.63 -3.78
CA GLU A 3 -16.28 -7.08 -3.96
C GLU A 3 -17.49 -7.79 -3.34
N ILE A 4 -17.98 -7.27 -2.21
CA ILE A 4 -19.19 -7.77 -1.56
C ILE A 4 -20.43 -7.62 -2.43
N GLU A 5 -20.56 -6.51 -3.15
CA GLU A 5 -21.68 -6.30 -4.07
C GLU A 5 -21.62 -7.31 -5.22
N ILE A 6 -20.41 -7.64 -5.71
CA ILE A 6 -20.23 -8.66 -6.77
C ILE A 6 -20.67 -10.03 -6.26
N TRP A 7 -20.28 -10.40 -5.03
CA TRP A 7 -20.75 -11.63 -4.40
C TRP A 7 -22.29 -11.69 -4.28
N GLU A 8 -22.92 -10.61 -3.82
CA GLU A 8 -24.38 -10.54 -3.69
C GLU A 8 -25.08 -10.65 -5.06
N HIS A 9 -24.53 -10.05 -6.12
CA HIS A 9 -25.05 -10.20 -7.48
C HIS A 9 -24.92 -11.64 -8.01
N VAL A 10 -23.78 -12.29 -7.74
CA VAL A 10 -23.56 -13.70 -8.12
C VAL A 10 -24.53 -14.61 -7.38
N LEU A 11 -24.74 -14.41 -6.08
CA LEU A 11 -25.76 -15.13 -5.31
C LEU A 11 -27.17 -14.92 -5.87
N LYS A 12 -27.55 -13.66 -6.14
CA LYS A 12 -28.85 -13.32 -6.71
C LYS A 12 -29.06 -13.99 -8.08
N TRP A 13 -28.04 -14.00 -8.92
CA TRP A 13 -28.08 -14.69 -10.21
C TRP A 13 -28.23 -16.20 -10.04
N GLY A 14 -27.48 -16.81 -9.12
CA GLY A 14 -27.59 -18.25 -8.82
C GLY A 14 -28.97 -18.66 -8.32
N LEU A 15 -29.60 -17.83 -7.48
CA LEU A 15 -30.98 -18.04 -7.02
C LEU A 15 -31.98 -17.95 -8.18
N ALA A 16 -31.78 -17.01 -9.10
CA ALA A 16 -32.64 -16.88 -10.28
C ALA A 16 -32.52 -18.08 -11.24
N GLN A 17 -31.36 -18.75 -11.29
CA GLN A 17 -31.18 -20.00 -12.04
C GLN A 17 -31.80 -21.22 -11.33
N ASN A 18 -32.12 -21.11 -10.04
CA ASN A 18 -32.66 -22.21 -9.23
C ASN A 18 -33.93 -21.77 -8.48
N PRO A 19 -35.08 -21.61 -9.17
CA PRO A 19 -36.28 -20.99 -8.60
C PRO A 19 -36.90 -21.71 -7.39
N THR A 20 -36.53 -22.97 -7.15
CA THR A 20 -36.98 -23.76 -5.99
C THR A 20 -36.22 -23.39 -4.71
N LEU A 21 -35.09 -22.70 -4.81
CA LEU A 21 -34.29 -22.30 -3.65
C LEU A 21 -34.82 -21.01 -3.05
N ILE A 22 -35.16 -21.07 -1.76
CA ILE A 22 -35.52 -19.90 -0.96
C ILE A 22 -34.22 -19.20 -0.53
N PRO A 23 -34.15 -17.86 -0.51
CA PRO A 23 -32.94 -17.11 -0.13
C PRO A 23 -32.60 -17.15 1.38
N GLU A 24 -32.76 -18.31 2.03
CA GLU A 24 -32.44 -18.56 3.43
C GLU A 24 -31.53 -19.78 3.55
N PRO A 25 -30.19 -19.61 3.55
CA PRO A 25 -29.26 -20.74 3.51
C PRO A 25 -29.35 -21.68 4.73
N ASN A 26 -29.92 -21.22 5.84
CA ASN A 26 -30.16 -22.06 7.02
C ASN A 26 -31.23 -23.15 6.78
N THR A 27 -32.08 -22.98 5.77
CA THR A 27 -33.14 -23.94 5.43
C THR A 27 -32.73 -24.93 4.33
N TRP A 28 -31.52 -24.79 3.78
CA TRP A 28 -31.06 -25.57 2.64
C TRP A 28 -30.59 -26.97 3.04
N SER A 29 -31.01 -27.97 2.26
CA SER A 29 -30.46 -29.32 2.30
C SER A 29 -29.09 -29.39 1.64
N ASP A 30 -28.36 -30.49 1.84
CA ASP A 30 -27.07 -30.70 1.15
C ASP A 30 -27.24 -30.76 -0.38
N ASN A 31 -28.39 -31.22 -0.88
CA ASN A 31 -28.69 -31.22 -2.31
C ASN A 31 -28.94 -29.80 -2.85
N ASP A 32 -29.54 -28.92 -2.06
CA ASP A 32 -29.73 -27.52 -2.40
C ASP A 32 -28.39 -26.79 -2.51
N PHE A 33 -27.49 -27.02 -1.55
CA PHE A 33 -26.13 -26.49 -1.59
C PHE A 33 -25.36 -26.99 -2.82
N LYS A 34 -25.44 -28.29 -3.13
CA LYS A 34 -24.79 -28.87 -4.32
C LYS A 34 -25.34 -28.29 -5.62
N THR A 35 -26.65 -28.08 -5.70
CA THR A 35 -27.31 -27.43 -6.85
C THR A 35 -26.77 -26.01 -7.07
N MET A 36 -26.67 -25.23 -6.00
CA MET A 36 -26.13 -23.87 -6.05
C MET A 36 -24.63 -23.85 -6.36
N GLU A 37 -23.84 -24.76 -5.78
CA GLU A 37 -22.41 -24.92 -6.07
C GLU A 37 -22.17 -25.17 -7.56
N ASN A 38 -22.90 -26.12 -8.15
CA ASN A 38 -22.81 -26.43 -9.58
C ASN A 38 -23.19 -25.22 -10.46
N THR A 39 -24.20 -24.45 -10.03
CA THR A 39 -24.63 -23.24 -10.75
C THR A 39 -23.54 -22.16 -10.72
N LEU A 40 -22.89 -21.97 -9.57
CA LEU A 40 -21.92 -20.90 -9.37
C LEU A 40 -20.47 -21.33 -9.66
N GLN A 41 -20.22 -22.58 -10.05
CA GLN A 41 -18.87 -23.17 -10.17
C GLN A 41 -17.88 -22.34 -11.01
N HIS A 42 -18.36 -21.65 -12.05
CA HIS A 42 -17.53 -20.81 -12.92
C HIS A 42 -17.39 -19.37 -12.40
N CYS A 43 -18.29 -18.93 -11.54
CA CYS A 43 -18.27 -17.61 -10.93
C CYS A 43 -17.43 -17.58 -9.64
N LEU A 44 -17.49 -18.65 -8.82
CA LEU A 44 -16.80 -18.72 -7.53
C LEU A 44 -15.29 -18.41 -7.62
N PRO A 45 -14.52 -18.94 -8.60
CA PRO A 45 -13.09 -18.64 -8.72
C PRO A 45 -12.80 -17.17 -9.09
N LEU A 46 -13.80 -16.42 -9.58
CA LEU A 46 -13.66 -15.01 -9.98
C LEU A 46 -13.95 -14.04 -8.83
N ILE A 47 -14.47 -14.53 -7.70
CA ILE A 47 -14.75 -13.74 -6.50
C ILE A 47 -13.49 -13.64 -5.65
N ARG A 48 -13.14 -12.41 -5.28
CA ARG A 48 -11.93 -12.10 -4.52
C ARG A 48 -12.24 -12.12 -3.02
N PHE A 49 -12.58 -13.30 -2.48
CA PHE A 49 -13.07 -13.44 -1.10
C PHE A 49 -12.12 -12.87 -0.04
N PHE A 50 -10.80 -12.91 -0.28
CA PHE A 50 -9.80 -12.33 0.63
C PHE A 50 -9.87 -10.80 0.72
N SER A 51 -10.44 -10.14 -0.30
CA SER A 51 -10.65 -8.69 -0.35
C SER A 51 -11.91 -8.24 0.37
N LEU A 52 -12.66 -9.14 1.01
CA LEU A 52 -13.81 -8.78 1.83
C LEU A 52 -13.36 -8.29 3.21
N SER A 53 -14.23 -7.52 3.86
CA SER A 53 -14.07 -7.25 5.29
C SER A 53 -14.44 -8.51 6.11
N SER A 54 -13.93 -8.61 7.33
CA SER A 54 -14.33 -9.70 8.25
C SER A 54 -15.84 -9.69 8.53
N ALA A 55 -16.44 -8.50 8.62
CA ALA A 55 -17.88 -8.33 8.80
C ALA A 55 -18.67 -8.84 7.58
N ASP A 56 -18.28 -8.47 6.36
CA ASP A 56 -18.93 -8.93 5.13
C ASP A 56 -18.79 -10.45 4.97
N PHE A 57 -17.59 -10.99 5.22
CA PHE A 57 -17.37 -12.43 5.22
C PHE A 57 -18.30 -13.13 6.20
N PHE A 58 -18.36 -12.67 7.46
CA PHE A 58 -19.16 -13.30 8.50
C PHE A 58 -20.67 -13.22 8.23
N GLN A 59 -21.17 -12.10 7.74
CA GLN A 59 -22.60 -11.88 7.56
C GLN A 59 -23.13 -12.41 6.22
N LYS A 60 -22.31 -12.35 5.16
CA LYS A 60 -22.80 -12.54 3.77
C LYS A 60 -22.21 -13.74 3.06
N VAL A 61 -21.02 -14.20 3.45
CA VAL A 61 -20.36 -15.36 2.81
C VAL A 61 -20.50 -16.61 3.68
N ARG A 62 -20.22 -16.50 4.98
CA ARG A 62 -20.25 -17.62 5.93
C ARG A 62 -21.57 -18.40 5.94
N PRO A 63 -22.78 -17.79 5.81
CA PRO A 63 -24.03 -18.56 5.71
C PRO A 63 -24.03 -19.58 4.54
N TYR A 64 -23.28 -19.28 3.49
CA TYR A 64 -23.17 -20.07 2.27
C TYR A 64 -21.90 -20.94 2.22
N LYS A 65 -21.22 -21.16 3.35
CA LYS A 65 -19.92 -21.84 3.42
C LYS A 65 -19.86 -23.20 2.72
N LYS A 66 -20.98 -23.94 2.65
CA LYS A 66 -21.06 -25.26 1.98
C LYS A 66 -20.90 -25.19 0.46
N ILE A 67 -21.07 -24.02 -0.15
CA ILE A 67 -20.82 -23.77 -1.59
C ILE A 67 -19.32 -23.59 -1.86
N LEU A 68 -18.56 -23.20 -0.84
CA LEU A 68 -17.12 -22.99 -0.98
C LEU A 68 -16.38 -24.31 -0.77
N LYS A 69 -15.29 -24.49 -1.52
CA LYS A 69 -14.34 -25.57 -1.24
C LYS A 69 -13.86 -25.45 0.21
N HIS A 70 -13.86 -26.57 0.93
CA HIS A 70 -13.47 -26.62 2.35
C HIS A 70 -12.13 -25.90 2.60
N GLN A 71 -11.11 -26.19 1.79
CA GLN A 71 -9.81 -25.55 1.90
C GLN A 71 -9.87 -24.01 1.79
N LEU A 72 -10.62 -23.49 0.81
CA LEU A 72 -10.77 -22.04 0.63
C LEU A 72 -11.44 -21.40 1.85
N TYR A 73 -12.47 -22.04 2.40
CA TYR A 73 -13.16 -21.53 3.58
C TYR A 73 -12.25 -21.48 4.81
N GLU A 74 -11.47 -22.54 5.06
CA GLU A 74 -10.51 -22.58 6.17
C GLU A 74 -9.37 -21.57 6.00
N GLU A 75 -8.83 -21.40 4.78
CA GLU A 75 -7.83 -20.35 4.49
C GLU A 75 -8.42 -18.95 4.72
N LEU A 76 -9.66 -18.69 4.29
CA LEU A 76 -10.34 -17.41 4.53
C LEU A 76 -10.53 -17.15 6.02
N LEU A 77 -11.09 -18.12 6.74
CA LEU A 77 -11.31 -18.02 8.18
C LEU A 77 -10.00 -17.78 8.93
N GLY A 78 -8.98 -18.60 8.62
CA GLY A 78 -7.64 -18.49 9.18
C GLY A 78 -7.03 -17.11 8.94
N SER A 79 -7.17 -16.56 7.72
CA SER A 79 -6.61 -15.24 7.40
C SER A 79 -7.16 -14.10 8.27
N TYR A 80 -8.40 -14.22 8.79
CA TYR A 80 -9.00 -13.21 9.66
C TYR A 80 -8.70 -13.43 11.15
N LEU A 81 -8.37 -14.66 11.55
CA LEU A 81 -8.17 -15.04 12.95
C LEU A 81 -6.69 -15.14 13.34
N ASP A 82 -5.82 -15.48 12.40
CA ASP A 82 -4.39 -15.63 12.59
C ASP A 82 -3.62 -14.90 11.49
N TYR A 83 -2.93 -13.82 11.86
CA TYR A 83 -2.14 -13.00 10.95
C TYR A 83 -0.93 -13.71 10.35
N ASN A 84 -0.53 -14.86 10.91
CA ASN A 84 0.57 -15.68 10.39
C ASN A 84 0.11 -16.71 9.35
N ASN A 85 -1.20 -16.93 9.21
CA ASN A 85 -1.74 -17.95 8.31
C ASN A 85 -1.72 -17.44 6.86
N GLU A 86 -0.69 -17.85 6.12
CA GLU A 86 -0.50 -17.52 4.71
C GLU A 86 -1.59 -18.17 3.85
N PRO A 87 -2.44 -17.37 3.18
CA PRO A 87 -3.34 -17.96 2.20
C PRO A 87 -2.54 -18.40 0.98
N SER A 88 -3.05 -19.40 0.28
CA SER A 88 -2.35 -20.03 -0.85
C SER A 88 -1.93 -19.02 -1.94
N ASN A 89 -0.82 -19.27 -2.66
CA ASN A 89 -0.17 -18.30 -3.57
C ASN A 89 -1.02 -17.75 -4.75
N ASN A 90 -2.29 -18.18 -4.91
CA ASN A 90 -3.16 -17.82 -6.02
C ASN A 90 -4.27 -16.82 -5.62
N ILE A 91 -4.01 -15.92 -4.69
CA ILE A 91 -5.01 -14.93 -4.25
C ILE A 91 -5.19 -13.85 -5.32
N LEU A 92 -6.44 -13.65 -5.74
CA LEU A 92 -6.80 -12.49 -6.55
C LEU A 92 -6.76 -11.23 -5.68
N LEU A 93 -5.88 -10.30 -6.03
CA LEU A 93 -5.74 -9.00 -5.37
C LEU A 93 -7.01 -8.15 -5.50
N PRO A 94 -7.25 -7.17 -4.62
CA PRO A 94 -8.39 -6.26 -4.73
C PRO A 94 -8.54 -5.64 -6.12
N ARG A 95 -9.78 -5.51 -6.61
CA ARG A 95 -10.04 -4.82 -7.89
C ARG A 95 -9.60 -3.37 -7.78
N HIS A 96 -8.79 -2.91 -8.73
CA HIS A 96 -8.53 -1.49 -8.93
C HIS A 96 -9.87 -0.84 -9.26
N ARG A 97 -10.48 -0.18 -8.29
CA ARG A 97 -11.51 0.81 -8.59
C ARG A 97 -10.75 1.96 -9.25
N ASN A 98 -11.16 2.42 -10.43
CA ASN A 98 -10.78 3.77 -10.84
C ASN A 98 -11.44 4.72 -9.84
N ILE A 99 -10.74 4.99 -8.73
CA ILE A 99 -11.14 6.01 -7.79
C ILE A 99 -10.38 7.24 -8.24
N ASP A 100 -11.00 7.95 -9.18
CA ASP A 100 -10.44 9.19 -9.71
C ASP A 100 -10.10 10.13 -8.56
N GLY A 101 -8.89 10.68 -8.62
CA GLY A 101 -8.44 11.71 -7.68
C GLY A 101 -7.88 11.23 -6.34
N ILE A 102 -7.72 9.91 -6.09
CA ILE A 102 -7.03 9.44 -4.87
C ILE A 102 -5.54 9.72 -4.92
N ILE A 103 -4.89 9.23 -5.97
CA ILE A 103 -3.48 9.40 -6.22
C ILE A 103 -3.28 9.47 -7.73
N ASN A 104 -2.55 10.49 -8.18
CA ASN A 104 -2.07 10.60 -9.55
C ASN A 104 -0.58 10.29 -9.54
N SER A 105 -0.23 9.00 -9.65
CA SER A 105 1.16 8.52 -9.59
C SER A 105 1.53 7.76 -10.86
N ASN A 106 2.74 8.00 -11.35
CA ASN A 106 3.35 7.20 -12.41
C ASN A 106 4.22 6.06 -11.86
N ILE A 107 4.48 6.04 -10.54
CA ILE A 107 5.38 5.10 -9.88
C ILE A 107 4.59 3.96 -9.20
N VAL A 108 3.49 4.29 -8.52
CA VAL A 108 2.72 3.35 -7.67
C VAL A 108 1.25 3.26 -8.08
N ASN A 109 0.56 2.22 -7.63
CA ASN A 109 -0.88 2.03 -7.80
C ASN A 109 -1.63 2.13 -6.46
N LEU A 110 -2.96 1.94 -6.51
CA LEU A 110 -3.83 2.03 -5.33
C LEU A 110 -3.55 0.97 -4.26
N ASN A 111 -2.97 -0.19 -4.60
CA ASN A 111 -2.62 -1.21 -3.60
C ASN A 111 -1.47 -0.72 -2.73
N ILE A 112 -0.41 -0.14 -3.32
CA ILE A 112 0.67 0.49 -2.56
C ILE A 112 0.13 1.66 -1.73
N ALA A 113 -0.66 2.55 -2.33
CA ALA A 113 -1.25 3.68 -1.59
C ALA A 113 -2.11 3.19 -0.39
N SER A 114 -2.84 2.09 -0.55
CA SER A 114 -3.60 1.43 0.51
C SER A 114 -2.69 0.87 1.61
N LEU A 115 -1.60 0.18 1.26
CA LEU A 115 -0.62 -0.31 2.24
C LEU A 115 0.04 0.82 3.02
N ILE A 116 0.49 1.88 2.35
CA ILE A 116 1.04 3.07 3.02
C ILE A 116 0.01 3.65 4.00
N SER A 117 -1.25 3.78 3.58
CA SER A 117 -2.33 4.31 4.42
C SER A 117 -2.57 3.44 5.66
N ARG A 118 -2.50 2.11 5.51
CA ARG A 118 -2.61 1.16 6.62
C ARG A 118 -1.46 1.31 7.61
N TRP A 119 -0.23 1.49 7.12
CA TRP A 119 0.95 1.70 7.96
C TRP A 119 0.89 3.03 8.72
N ILE A 120 0.41 4.10 8.09
CA ILE A 120 0.19 5.40 8.75
C ILE A 120 -0.80 5.26 9.92
N ASP A 121 -1.93 4.58 9.69
CA ASP A 121 -2.98 4.40 10.70
C ASP A 121 -2.71 3.26 11.68
N LYS A 122 -1.56 2.58 11.54
CA LYS A 122 -1.18 1.40 12.31
C LYS A 122 -2.23 0.28 12.25
N LYS A 123 -2.89 0.16 11.10
CA LYS A 123 -3.94 -0.82 10.83
C LYS A 123 -3.36 -2.06 10.17
N ASP A 124 -3.68 -3.23 10.73
CA ASP A 124 -3.28 -4.54 10.20
C ASP A 124 -1.76 -4.67 9.97
N ILE A 125 -0.92 -3.95 10.75
CA ILE A 125 0.56 -3.96 10.58
C ILE A 125 1.13 -5.37 10.79
N GLU A 126 0.55 -6.15 11.70
CA GLU A 126 0.98 -7.52 11.99
C GLU A 126 0.60 -8.51 10.88
N SER A 127 -0.33 -8.12 9.99
CA SER A 127 -0.77 -8.97 8.89
C SER A 127 0.14 -8.84 7.69
N LYS A 128 0.92 -9.89 7.42
CA LYS A 128 1.71 -10.01 6.17
C LYS A 128 0.83 -9.98 4.92
N TYR A 129 -0.45 -10.32 5.04
CA TYR A 129 -1.39 -10.42 3.93
C TYR A 129 -2.38 -9.25 3.86
N ALA A 130 -2.10 -8.13 4.54
CA ALA A 130 -2.94 -6.93 4.51
C ALA A 130 -3.19 -6.41 3.08
N TYR A 131 -2.29 -6.69 2.14
CA TYR A 131 -2.42 -6.34 0.72
C TYR A 131 -3.55 -7.08 -0.02
N THR A 132 -4.04 -8.18 0.53
CA THR A 132 -5.13 -8.98 -0.06
C THR A 132 -6.51 -8.43 0.31
N ARG A 133 -6.59 -7.62 1.36
CA ARG A 133 -7.81 -7.04 1.94
C ARG A 133 -8.37 -5.90 1.09
N GLU A 134 -9.61 -5.50 1.35
CA GLU A 134 -10.19 -4.32 0.70
C GLU A 134 -9.23 -3.11 0.76
N LEU A 135 -9.18 -2.35 -0.35
CA LEU A 135 -8.40 -1.12 -0.43
C LEU A 135 -8.76 -0.17 0.72
N TYR A 136 -7.78 0.16 1.55
CA TYR A 136 -7.92 1.09 2.65
C TYR A 136 -7.34 2.45 2.26
N LEU A 137 -8.23 3.34 1.79
CA LEU A 137 -7.83 4.63 1.23
C LEU A 137 -8.53 5.78 1.99
N PRO A 138 -8.24 6.01 3.27
CA PRO A 138 -8.79 7.13 4.04
C PRO A 138 -8.15 8.49 3.65
N TYR A 139 -7.05 8.46 2.90
CA TYR A 139 -6.30 9.64 2.49
C TYR A 139 -6.50 9.97 1.00
N LYS A 140 -6.37 11.26 0.68
CA LYS A 140 -6.07 11.76 -0.66
C LYS A 140 -4.59 12.12 -0.72
N PHE A 141 -3.91 11.68 -1.79
CA PHE A 141 -2.50 11.92 -2.05
C PHE A 141 -2.39 13.07 -3.05
N LYS A 142 -2.20 14.28 -2.54
CA LYS A 142 -2.02 15.48 -3.35
C LYS A 142 -0.57 15.55 -3.83
N LEU A 143 -0.34 15.42 -5.13
CA LEU A 143 0.98 15.54 -5.73
C LEU A 143 1.56 16.93 -5.46
N LEU A 144 2.76 16.98 -4.88
CA LEU A 144 3.52 18.21 -4.66
C LEU A 144 4.60 18.37 -5.72
N LEU A 145 5.30 17.28 -6.02
CA LEU A 145 6.44 17.26 -6.92
C LEU A 145 6.47 15.94 -7.69
N ARG A 146 6.77 16.02 -8.99
CA ARG A 146 7.11 14.88 -9.84
C ARG A 146 8.41 15.15 -10.59
N GLY A 147 9.44 14.34 -10.38
CA GLY A 147 10.78 14.56 -10.95
C GLY A 147 10.79 14.70 -12.47
N SER A 148 10.01 13.88 -13.19
CA SER A 148 9.88 13.95 -14.65
C SER A 148 9.25 15.25 -15.19
N SER A 149 8.59 16.03 -14.34
CA SER A 149 7.92 17.29 -14.71
C SER A 149 8.58 18.51 -14.08
N ASP A 150 9.00 18.40 -12.83
CA ASP A 150 9.54 19.50 -12.03
C ASP A 150 11.08 19.51 -12.00
N GLY A 151 11.73 18.38 -12.27
CA GLY A 151 13.19 18.20 -12.18
C GLY A 151 13.64 17.46 -10.92
N PHE A 152 14.94 17.18 -10.84
CA PHE A 152 15.56 16.33 -9.81
C PHE A 152 16.56 17.11 -8.93
N THR A 153 16.23 18.35 -8.56
CA THR A 153 17.15 19.25 -7.85
C THR A 153 16.71 19.49 -6.42
N PRO A 154 17.64 19.62 -5.44
CA PRO A 154 17.31 20.05 -4.09
C PRO A 154 16.52 21.35 -4.05
N LYS A 155 16.91 22.33 -4.89
CA LYS A 155 16.21 23.61 -5.01
C LYS A 155 14.72 23.42 -5.31
N LYS A 156 14.38 22.59 -6.30
CA LYS A 156 12.98 22.38 -6.69
C LYS A 156 12.20 21.64 -5.60
N PHE A 157 12.83 20.68 -4.94
CA PHE A 157 12.24 19.99 -3.79
C PHE A 157 11.88 20.98 -2.69
N HIS A 158 12.82 21.82 -2.25
CA HIS A 158 12.58 22.79 -1.19
C HIS A 158 11.55 23.85 -1.58
N GLU A 159 11.56 24.33 -2.83
CA GLU A 159 10.54 25.26 -3.35
C GLU A 159 9.11 24.70 -3.24
N LEU A 160 8.93 23.38 -3.43
CA LEU A 160 7.60 22.75 -3.51
C LEU A 160 7.17 22.02 -2.23
N CYS A 161 8.10 21.64 -1.35
CA CYS A 161 7.82 20.72 -0.24
C CYS A 161 8.17 21.27 1.15
N ASP A 162 8.97 22.34 1.27
CA ASP A 162 9.29 22.92 2.58
C ASP A 162 8.03 23.43 3.29
N ASN A 163 8.02 23.30 4.62
CA ASN A 163 6.89 23.66 5.47
C ASN A 163 5.59 22.86 5.23
N ILE A 164 5.63 21.81 4.41
CA ILE A 164 4.48 20.92 4.17
C ILE A 164 4.63 19.65 5.02
N PRO A 165 3.72 19.39 5.97
CA PRO A 165 3.75 18.17 6.78
C PRO A 165 3.04 17.01 6.09
N TYR A 166 3.15 15.82 6.69
CA TYR A 166 2.45 14.60 6.26
C TYR A 166 2.71 14.31 4.78
N THR A 167 3.97 14.04 4.45
CA THR A 167 4.39 13.77 3.08
C THR A 167 4.81 12.31 2.91
N VAL A 168 4.51 11.74 1.75
CA VAL A 168 5.00 10.44 1.33
C VAL A 168 5.83 10.63 0.08
N THR A 169 7.05 10.11 0.11
CA THR A 169 7.97 10.11 -1.03
C THR A 169 8.00 8.71 -1.65
N PHE A 170 7.89 8.63 -2.98
CA PHE A 170 8.13 7.42 -3.77
C PHE A 170 9.26 7.66 -4.76
N ILE A 171 10.24 6.77 -4.81
CA ILE A 171 11.42 6.86 -5.68
C ILE A 171 11.50 5.56 -6.48
N LYS A 172 11.49 5.69 -7.81
CA LYS A 172 11.73 4.59 -8.74
C LYS A 172 13.21 4.51 -9.07
N ILE A 173 13.84 3.37 -8.80
CA ILE A 173 15.25 3.15 -9.09
C ILE A 173 15.44 2.94 -10.61
N LYS A 174 16.49 3.55 -11.17
CA LYS A 174 16.81 3.44 -12.61
C LYS A 174 17.36 2.07 -12.95
N GLY A 175 16.83 1.49 -14.03
CA GLY A 175 17.24 0.17 -14.52
C GLY A 175 16.60 -1.00 -13.77
N THR A 176 15.71 -0.75 -12.81
CA THR A 176 15.01 -1.80 -12.06
C THR A 176 13.53 -1.49 -11.91
N GLU A 177 12.75 -2.47 -11.44
CA GLU A 177 11.36 -2.25 -11.05
C GLU A 177 11.21 -1.79 -9.59
N GLU A 178 12.30 -1.70 -8.83
CA GLU A 178 12.32 -1.39 -7.40
C GLU A 178 11.78 0.00 -7.11
N ILE A 179 10.97 0.09 -6.05
CA ILE A 179 10.40 1.34 -5.55
C ILE A 179 10.75 1.44 -4.07
N ILE A 180 11.43 2.53 -3.68
CA ILE A 180 11.70 2.85 -2.28
C ILE A 180 10.98 4.14 -1.89
N GLY A 181 10.87 4.41 -0.61
CA GLY A 181 10.24 5.63 -0.15
C GLY A 181 10.14 5.74 1.35
N GLY A 182 9.54 6.85 1.79
CA GLY A 182 9.32 7.09 3.21
C GLY A 182 8.17 8.06 3.46
N TYR A 183 7.57 7.91 4.63
CA TYR A 183 6.55 8.80 5.16
C TYR A 183 7.17 9.73 6.20
N ASN A 184 7.10 11.04 5.96
CA ASN A 184 7.52 12.07 6.89
C ASN A 184 6.29 12.76 7.50
N PRO A 185 5.99 12.59 8.80
CA PRO A 185 4.90 13.28 9.47
C PRO A 185 5.23 14.75 9.81
N LEU A 186 6.51 15.13 9.81
CA LEU A 186 6.99 16.49 10.08
C LEU A 186 6.99 17.34 8.81
N ILE A 187 7.33 18.62 8.95
CA ILE A 187 7.64 19.50 7.82
C ILE A 187 9.06 19.28 7.30
N TRP A 188 9.28 19.55 6.02
CA TRP A 188 10.63 19.69 5.45
C TRP A 188 11.21 21.08 5.73
N LYS A 189 12.54 21.14 5.88
CA LYS A 189 13.31 22.38 6.09
C LYS A 189 14.61 22.35 5.28
N SER A 190 15.04 23.53 4.84
CA SER A 190 16.28 23.75 4.06
C SER A 190 17.29 24.60 4.84
N HIS A 191 17.96 24.01 5.83
CA HIS A 191 19.02 24.70 6.57
C HIS A 191 20.40 24.51 5.93
N HIS A 192 21.30 25.48 6.09
CA HIS A 192 22.69 25.38 5.63
C HIS A 192 23.53 24.41 6.46
N ASN A 193 23.20 24.26 7.74
CA ASN A 193 23.81 23.28 8.63
C ASN A 193 22.90 22.05 8.68
N ALA A 194 23.51 20.86 8.79
CA ALA A 194 22.76 19.63 8.96
C ALA A 194 21.99 19.66 10.29
N GLU A 195 20.67 19.57 10.21
CA GLU A 195 19.75 19.41 11.34
C GLU A 195 18.93 18.14 11.12
N TYR A 196 18.41 17.57 12.20
CA TYR A 196 17.55 16.40 12.14
C TYR A 196 16.19 16.66 12.79
N GLY A 197 15.15 16.09 12.17
CA GLY A 197 13.80 16.06 12.69
C GLY A 197 13.60 14.89 13.64
N LYS A 198 13.14 15.20 14.86
CA LYS A 198 12.82 14.19 15.87
C LYS A 198 11.40 13.66 15.69
N THR A 199 11.25 12.36 15.39
CA THR A 199 9.94 11.69 15.36
C THR A 199 10.06 10.18 15.49
N LYS A 200 9.02 9.53 16.01
CA LYS A 200 8.86 8.06 16.02
C LYS A 200 7.85 7.55 14.98
N ASP A 201 7.08 8.45 14.40
CA ASP A 201 5.95 8.10 13.52
C ASP A 201 6.33 8.13 12.02
N SER A 202 7.59 8.45 11.72
CA SER A 202 8.18 8.25 10.38
C SER A 202 8.41 6.76 10.13
N PHE A 203 8.40 6.36 8.86
CA PHE A 203 8.81 5.03 8.42
C PHE A 203 9.32 5.08 6.99
N ILE A 204 10.19 4.15 6.64
CA ILE A 204 10.66 3.93 5.27
C ILE A 204 10.22 2.56 4.77
N PHE A 205 10.17 2.41 3.46
CA PHE A 205 9.69 1.19 2.82
C PHE A 205 10.37 0.90 1.49
N SER A 206 10.23 -0.37 1.07
CA SER A 206 10.65 -0.84 -0.25
C SER A 206 9.68 -1.88 -0.81
N PHE A 207 9.46 -1.80 -2.12
CA PHE A 207 8.70 -2.75 -2.92
C PHE A 207 9.57 -3.22 -4.09
N LYS A 208 9.56 -4.52 -4.39
CA LYS A 208 10.30 -5.09 -5.53
C LYS A 208 9.73 -4.59 -6.88
N SER A 209 8.43 -4.33 -6.96
CA SER A 209 7.80 -3.68 -8.11
C SER A 209 6.47 -3.01 -7.74
N LYS A 210 5.89 -2.23 -8.67
CA LYS A 210 4.55 -1.67 -8.50
C LYS A 210 3.43 -2.72 -8.43
N ASN A 211 3.70 -3.96 -8.85
CA ASN A 211 2.73 -5.05 -8.92
C ASN A 211 3.02 -6.17 -7.90
N ASP A 212 4.04 -6.00 -7.06
CA ASP A 212 4.44 -6.98 -6.05
C ASP A 212 4.18 -6.40 -4.66
N PHE A 213 3.26 -7.05 -3.93
CA PHE A 213 2.80 -6.63 -2.61
C PHE A 213 3.03 -7.69 -1.54
N LYS A 214 3.66 -8.82 -1.92
CA LYS A 214 3.74 -9.99 -1.04
C LYS A 214 4.73 -9.77 0.10
N ASP A 215 5.90 -9.24 -0.24
CA ASP A 215 7.02 -9.09 0.69
C ASP A 215 7.56 -7.65 0.68
N PRO A 216 6.73 -6.64 1.03
CA PRO A 216 7.23 -5.29 1.18
C PRO A 216 8.12 -5.22 2.43
N ILE A 217 9.15 -4.37 2.36
CA ILE A 217 9.92 -4.02 3.55
C ILE A 217 9.29 -2.77 4.15
N LEU A 218 8.88 -2.87 5.42
CA LEU A 218 8.50 -1.73 6.27
C LEU A 218 9.51 -1.63 7.42
N SER A 219 10.11 -0.45 7.57
CA SER A 219 11.15 -0.17 8.54
C SER A 219 10.76 1.07 9.34
N HIS A 220 10.61 0.91 10.65
CA HIS A 220 10.27 2.01 11.56
C HIS A 220 11.52 2.69 12.09
N VAL A 221 11.35 3.90 12.64
CA VAL A 221 12.45 4.64 13.25
C VAL A 221 12.94 3.90 14.50
N ASN A 222 14.22 3.57 14.52
CA ASN A 222 14.93 3.08 15.69
C ASN A 222 15.55 4.24 16.49
N ASN A 223 16.17 5.21 15.80
CA ASN A 223 16.76 6.39 16.43
C ASN A 223 15.91 7.65 16.17
N THR A 224 15.06 8.01 17.12
CA THR A 224 14.07 9.08 16.94
C THR A 224 14.68 10.46 16.73
N ASP A 225 15.89 10.74 17.22
CA ASP A 225 16.52 12.05 17.12
C ASP A 225 17.04 12.37 15.70
N TYR A 226 17.15 11.33 14.85
CA TYR A 226 17.74 11.42 13.51
C TYR A 226 16.79 10.92 12.42
N ALA A 227 15.47 10.93 12.63
CA ALA A 227 14.52 10.30 11.72
C ALA A 227 14.44 10.97 10.33
N VAL A 228 14.57 12.29 10.28
CA VAL A 228 14.44 13.10 9.05
C VAL A 228 15.64 14.03 8.93
N GLY A 229 16.31 14.06 7.79
CA GLY A 229 17.46 14.95 7.56
C GLY A 229 17.03 16.27 6.93
N TYR A 230 17.52 17.39 7.46
CA TYR A 230 17.33 18.73 6.92
C TYR A 230 18.66 19.29 6.44
N HIS A 231 18.74 19.57 5.14
CA HIS A 231 19.92 20.17 4.55
C HIS A 231 19.55 20.75 3.17
N ASN A 232 19.96 22.00 2.88
CA ASN A 232 19.58 22.73 1.66
C ASN A 232 20.05 22.10 0.33
N ARG A 233 21.05 21.22 0.39
CA ARG A 233 21.57 20.41 -0.74
C ARG A 233 20.97 19.01 -0.84
N SER A 234 19.98 18.70 -0.03
CA SER A 234 19.35 17.39 0.00
C SER A 234 17.93 17.45 -0.52
N GLY A 235 17.46 16.35 -1.10
CA GLY A 235 16.05 16.10 -1.35
C GLY A 235 15.34 15.56 -0.10
N PRO A 236 14.29 14.75 -0.28
CA PRO A 236 13.75 13.94 0.80
C PRO A 236 14.85 13.05 1.40
N SER A 237 15.18 13.29 2.66
CA SER A 237 16.20 12.54 3.40
C SER A 237 15.63 11.97 4.69
N PHE A 238 15.71 10.65 4.84
CA PHE A 238 15.36 9.89 6.04
C PHE A 238 16.66 9.45 6.71
N ASN A 239 17.49 10.44 7.07
CA ASN A 239 18.91 10.28 7.37
C ASN A 239 19.68 9.59 6.22
N ASP A 240 20.60 8.69 6.55
CA ASP A 240 21.35 7.90 5.58
C ASP A 240 20.53 6.72 5.01
N ASP A 241 19.40 6.36 5.62
CA ASP A 241 18.56 5.23 5.20
C ASP A 241 17.90 5.46 3.84
N ILE A 242 17.57 6.71 3.53
CA ILE A 242 17.27 7.21 2.18
C ILE A 242 17.82 8.62 2.09
N CYS A 243 18.79 8.85 1.21
CA CYS A 243 19.41 10.16 1.06
C CYS A 243 19.60 10.51 -0.43
N LEU A 244 19.01 11.63 -0.88
CA LEU A 244 19.19 12.18 -2.22
C LEU A 244 19.94 13.51 -2.12
N VAL A 245 21.17 13.60 -2.64
CA VAL A 245 22.06 14.75 -2.37
C VAL A 245 22.80 15.18 -3.64
N VAL A 246 23.20 16.45 -3.67
CA VAL A 246 24.22 16.96 -4.60
C VAL A 246 25.57 17.10 -3.90
N LYS A 247 26.63 16.49 -4.44
CA LYS A 247 28.00 16.53 -3.87
C LYS A 247 28.53 17.97 -3.82
N GLU A 248 28.36 18.68 -4.93
CA GLU A 248 28.83 20.05 -5.07
C GLU A 248 28.00 21.05 -4.24
N LYS A 249 28.56 22.24 -3.99
CA LYS A 249 27.83 23.34 -3.34
C LYS A 249 26.91 24.07 -4.33
N ASN A 250 26.12 23.33 -5.10
CA ASN A 250 25.18 23.86 -6.09
C ASN A 250 23.85 23.08 -6.04
N ASP A 251 22.87 23.64 -5.34
CA ASP A 251 21.52 23.09 -5.14
C ASP A 251 20.63 23.08 -6.40
N SER A 252 21.10 23.68 -7.48
CA SER A 252 20.42 23.71 -8.78
C SER A 252 20.85 22.57 -9.70
N LYS A 253 21.85 21.76 -9.30
CA LYS A 253 22.21 20.53 -9.99
C LYS A 253 21.24 19.39 -9.63
N SER A 254 21.10 18.45 -10.56
CA SER A 254 20.37 17.21 -10.29
C SER A 254 21.11 16.36 -9.27
N TYR A 255 20.38 15.59 -8.45
CA TYR A 255 20.98 14.68 -7.48
C TYR A 255 22.00 13.73 -8.15
N ASP A 256 23.23 13.71 -7.60
CA ASP A 256 24.37 12.94 -8.12
C ASP A 256 25.01 12.04 -7.05
N PHE A 257 24.37 11.98 -5.87
CA PHE A 257 24.74 11.11 -4.76
C PHE A 257 23.48 10.64 -4.05
N ASN A 258 22.98 9.47 -4.46
CA ASN A 258 21.80 8.86 -3.88
C ASN A 258 22.18 7.55 -3.22
N LYS A 259 21.84 7.36 -1.94
CA LYS A 259 22.21 6.17 -1.17
C LYS A 259 21.09 5.73 -0.23
N CYS A 260 21.15 4.45 0.14
CA CYS A 260 20.34 3.83 1.18
C CYS A 260 21.25 3.00 2.08
N MET A 261 21.59 3.52 3.26
CA MET A 261 22.38 2.84 4.27
C MET A 261 21.59 2.78 5.57
N GLN A 262 21.39 1.57 6.12
CA GLN A 262 20.66 1.44 7.37
C GLN A 262 21.40 2.18 8.49
N SER A 263 20.70 3.13 9.12
CA SER A 263 21.24 3.98 10.18
C SER A 263 20.19 4.18 11.26
N SER A 264 19.19 5.03 11.00
CA SER A 264 18.19 5.45 12.00
C SER A 264 16.91 4.62 11.96
N TYR A 265 16.78 3.67 11.02
CA TYR A 265 15.63 2.79 10.89
C TYR A 265 16.00 1.31 11.15
N GLU A 266 15.01 0.53 11.59
CA GLU A 266 15.18 -0.84 12.12
C GLU A 266 15.70 -1.86 11.10
N LYS A 267 15.43 -1.66 9.81
CA LYS A 267 15.71 -2.60 8.71
C LYS A 267 16.33 -1.90 7.51
N LYS A 268 17.28 -2.59 6.85
CA LYS A 268 17.70 -2.28 5.48
C LYS A 268 16.52 -2.42 4.54
N ILE A 269 16.36 -1.46 3.63
CA ILE A 269 15.29 -1.47 2.61
C ILE A 269 15.79 -1.85 1.21
N ARG A 270 17.11 -2.02 1.05
CA ARG A 270 17.76 -2.46 -0.19
C ARG A 270 18.82 -3.50 0.13
N ASP A 271 19.09 -4.38 -0.83
CA ASP A 271 20.07 -5.46 -0.71
C ASP A 271 21.52 -4.96 -0.84
N THR A 272 21.71 -3.74 -1.37
CA THR A 272 23.01 -3.05 -1.51
C THR A 272 22.95 -1.62 -0.96
N GLU A 273 24.10 -1.14 -0.50
CA GLU A 273 24.34 0.24 -0.04
C GLU A 273 25.01 1.13 -1.11
N ASP A 274 25.21 0.58 -2.31
CA ASP A 274 25.79 1.28 -3.45
C ASP A 274 24.95 2.50 -3.89
N GLU A 275 25.61 3.45 -4.54
CA GLU A 275 24.94 4.60 -5.15
C GLU A 275 23.93 4.14 -6.21
N PHE A 276 22.76 4.78 -6.24
CA PHE A 276 21.74 4.50 -7.24
C PHE A 276 21.39 5.73 -8.07
N LEU A 277 20.86 5.48 -9.26
CA LEU A 277 20.28 6.51 -10.11
C LEU A 277 18.76 6.50 -9.99
N ILE A 278 18.16 7.67 -10.02
CA ILE A 278 16.70 7.84 -9.96
C ILE A 278 16.14 7.76 -11.38
N ASN A 279 15.13 6.92 -11.60
CA ASN A 279 14.33 6.95 -12.82
C ASN A 279 13.28 8.04 -12.75
N ASN A 280 12.54 8.09 -11.63
CA ASN A 280 11.59 9.14 -11.30
C ASN A 280 11.39 9.19 -9.78
N TYR A 281 10.89 10.29 -9.25
CA TYR A 281 10.40 10.37 -7.87
C TYR A 281 9.17 11.25 -7.80
N GLU A 282 8.29 10.95 -6.86
CA GLU A 282 7.06 11.69 -6.62
C GLU A 282 6.88 11.91 -5.12
N ILE A 283 6.47 13.12 -4.75
CA ILE A 283 6.20 13.49 -3.37
C ILE A 283 4.75 13.92 -3.28
N PHE A 284 4.02 13.35 -2.32
CA PHE A 284 2.62 13.63 -2.10
C PHE A 284 2.42 14.15 -0.68
N GLN A 285 1.60 15.19 -0.53
CA GLN A 285 0.97 15.51 0.76
C GLN A 285 -0.24 14.60 0.95
N ILE A 286 -0.36 13.98 2.12
CA ILE A 286 -1.55 13.21 2.48
C ILE A 286 -2.52 14.10 3.26
N THR A 287 -3.79 14.04 2.88
CA THR A 287 -4.89 14.71 3.61
C THR A 287 -5.99 13.70 3.87
N LYS A 288 -6.53 13.66 5.10
CA LYS A 288 -7.72 12.83 5.38
C LYS A 288 -8.84 13.24 4.44
N LYS A 289 -9.58 12.26 3.93
CA LYS A 289 -10.83 12.54 3.24
C LYS A 289 -11.84 13.04 4.26
N ASP A 290 -12.61 14.04 3.87
CA ASP A 290 -13.81 14.39 4.61
C ASP A 290 -14.74 13.18 4.60
N SER A 291 -15.28 12.84 5.76
CA SER A 291 -16.33 11.83 5.87
C SER A 291 -17.58 12.37 5.19
N THR A 292 -17.78 12.01 3.91
CA THR A 292 -19.09 12.17 3.24
C THR A 292 -20.07 11.14 3.74
#